data_AF-A0A8J6UFX0-F1
#
_entry.id   AF-A0A8J6UFX0-F1
#
_cell.length_a   1.000
_cell.length_b   1.000
_cell.length_c   1.000
_cell.angle_alpha   90.00
_cell.angle_beta   90.00
_cell.angle_gamma   90.00
#
_symmetry.space_group_name_H-M   'P 1'
#
loop_
_entity.id
_entity.type
_entity.pdbx_description
1 polymer ?
#
loop_
_entity_poly.entity_id
_entity_poly.type
_entity_poly.pdbx_seq_one_letter_code
_entity_poly.pdbx_strand_id
1 'polypeptide(L)'
;MSDQPTDTSTDLTINDSGAIQPVVECKGIRPIKDFPRDLTGLSPEQIEHHYKALRNSHISLNRSRGQLLRRSREFSEARERFLTTLRGYEERLVLIGQEKAEAMRLAQDMHQELEAFDSKQQALDKLLQDLDDAKQEAGFWSIFKISELIERMRAVLRGKNQTNG
;
A
#
# COMPACT_ATOMS: atom_id res chain seq x y z
N MET A 1 46.80 31.77 17.20
CA MET A 1 46.27 33.12 17.50
C MET A 1 45.17 32.89 18.53
N SER A 2 45.46 33.04 19.83
CA SER A 2 45.38 34.33 20.57
C SER A 2 43.90 34.71 20.75
N ASP A 3 43.30 34.83 21.94
CA ASP A 3 43.81 35.25 23.25
C ASP A 3 42.99 34.71 24.47
N GLN A 4 43.73 34.39 25.55
CA GLN A 4 43.58 34.57 27.03
C GLN A 4 42.25 35.01 27.72
N PRO A 5 42.13 34.95 29.09
CA PRO A 5 43.10 34.54 30.12
C PRO A 5 42.59 33.61 31.26
N THR A 6 43.57 33.20 32.07
CA THR A 6 43.55 32.41 33.32
C THR A 6 43.48 33.29 34.59
N ASP A 7 43.22 32.61 35.72
CA ASP A 7 43.47 32.95 37.15
C ASP A 7 42.52 33.98 37.81
N THR A 8 42.09 33.93 39.08
CA THR A 8 42.56 33.35 40.36
C THR A 8 41.31 33.37 41.28
N SER A 9 41.00 32.47 42.21
CA SER A 9 41.56 32.39 43.57
C SER A 9 40.79 31.34 44.38
N THR A 10 41.51 30.38 44.95
CA THR A 10 41.12 29.68 46.18
C THR A 10 41.35 30.60 47.38
N ASP A 11 40.34 30.79 48.24
CA ASP A 11 40.60 30.90 49.67
C ASP A 11 39.44 30.34 50.50
N LEU A 12 39.80 29.66 51.57
CA LEU A 12 38.94 28.87 52.45
C LEU A 12 38.11 29.76 53.38
N THR A 13 36.90 29.29 53.73
CA THR A 13 36.39 29.45 55.10
C THR A 13 35.43 28.30 55.43
N ILE A 14 35.87 27.47 56.38
CA ILE A 14 35.05 26.48 57.11
C ILE A 14 34.51 27.19 58.35
N ASN A 15 33.21 27.07 58.60
CA ASN A 15 32.40 27.31 59.83
C ASN A 15 31.05 27.88 59.38
N ASP A 16 29.86 27.51 59.87
CA ASP A 16 29.40 26.65 60.95
C ASP A 16 27.86 26.51 60.72
N SER A 17 27.29 25.35 61.05
CA SER A 17 25.86 25.14 61.37
C SER A 17 24.80 25.98 60.62
N GLY A 18 24.38 25.53 59.43
CA GLY A 18 23.19 26.04 58.76
C GLY A 18 22.62 24.95 57.86
N ALA A 19 21.38 24.54 58.12
CA ALA A 19 20.68 23.49 57.38
C ALA A 19 20.98 23.54 55.88
N ILE A 20 21.53 22.45 55.34
CA ILE A 20 21.61 22.24 53.90
C ILE A 20 20.17 22.20 53.41
N GLN A 21 19.63 23.35 53.02
CA GLN A 21 18.37 23.39 52.30
C GLN A 21 18.73 23.12 50.84
N PRO A 22 18.41 21.93 50.30
CA PRO A 22 18.53 21.77 48.87
C PRO A 22 17.54 22.75 48.24
N VAL A 23 18.04 23.68 47.43
CA VAL A 23 17.21 24.47 46.53
C VAL A 23 16.68 23.49 45.48
N VAL A 24 15.62 22.78 45.82
CA VAL A 24 15.07 21.72 44.97
C VAL A 24 14.32 22.38 43.81
N GLU A 25 15.02 22.74 42.73
CA GLU A 25 14.43 23.38 41.55
C GLU A 25 13.06 22.79 41.17
N CYS A 26 12.03 23.63 41.08
CA CYS A 26 10.68 23.26 40.65
C CYS A 26 10.58 23.03 39.14
N LYS A 27 11.41 22.15 38.58
CA LYS A 27 11.38 21.81 37.15
C LYS A 27 10.90 20.37 36.96
N GLY A 28 9.84 20.20 36.19
CA GLY A 28 9.34 18.88 35.76
C GLY A 28 8.24 18.26 36.63
N ILE A 29 7.82 17.05 36.25
CA ILE A 29 6.85 16.24 37.00
C ILE A 29 7.61 15.49 38.09
N ARG A 30 7.37 15.81 39.35
CA ARG A 30 7.90 15.02 40.47
C ARG A 30 6.92 13.91 40.85
N PRO A 31 7.42 12.68 41.12
CA PRO A 31 6.66 11.63 41.78
C PRO A 31 6.00 12.12 43.09
N ILE A 32 4.79 11.63 43.38
CA ILE A 32 4.08 11.95 44.64
C ILE A 32 4.89 11.53 45.88
N LYS A 33 5.76 10.52 45.73
CA LYS A 33 6.65 10.04 46.80
C LYS A 33 7.72 11.04 47.21
N ASP A 34 8.02 12.03 46.37
CA ASP A 34 9.04 13.05 46.63
C ASP A 34 8.51 14.20 47.49
N PHE A 35 7.21 14.18 47.79
CA PHE A 35 6.58 15.20 48.63
C PHE A 35 6.43 14.68 50.07
N PRO A 36 6.85 15.47 51.07
CA PRO A 36 6.75 15.08 52.47
C PRO A 36 5.28 14.87 52.86
N ARG A 37 5.01 13.73 53.51
CA ARG A 37 3.67 13.41 54.04
C ARG A 37 3.40 14.09 55.38
N ASP A 38 4.47 14.31 56.14
CA ASP A 38 4.45 15.03 57.40
C ASP A 38 5.16 16.38 57.22
N LEU A 39 4.56 17.43 57.79
CA LEU A 39 5.06 18.81 57.70
C LEU A 39 5.89 19.20 58.93
N THR A 40 5.97 18.33 59.94
CA THR A 40 6.77 18.59 61.15
C THR A 40 8.25 18.76 60.80
N GLY A 41 8.86 19.85 61.26
CA GLY A 41 10.28 20.13 61.05
C GLY A 41 10.62 20.87 59.76
N LEU A 42 9.63 21.23 58.94
CA LEU A 42 9.82 22.08 57.76
C LEU A 42 9.58 23.55 58.08
N SER A 43 10.38 24.44 57.47
CA SER A 43 10.11 25.87 57.55
C SER A 43 8.86 26.24 56.71
N PRO A 44 8.16 27.34 57.03
CA PRO A 44 7.02 27.80 56.23
C PRO A 44 7.34 27.98 54.74
N GLU A 45 8.54 28.47 54.43
CA GLU A 45 9.02 28.66 53.05
C GLU A 45 9.19 27.33 52.30
N GLN A 46 9.69 26.29 52.98
CA GLN A 46 9.84 24.95 52.42
C GLN A 46 8.47 24.30 52.15
N ILE A 47 7.50 24.49 53.05
CA ILE A 47 6.13 24.02 52.88
C ILE A 47 5.49 24.66 51.66
N GLU A 48 5.60 25.99 51.51
CA GLU A 48 5.06 26.71 50.36
C GLU A 48 5.71 26.24 49.05
N HIS A 49 7.02 26.02 49.07
CA HIS A 49 7.76 25.52 47.93
C HIS A 49 7.32 24.10 47.51
N HIS A 50 7.18 23.17 48.46
CA HIS A 50 6.67 21.83 48.18
C HIS A 50 5.23 21.86 47.63
N TYR A 51 4.38 22.74 48.15
CA TYR A 51 3.02 22.92 47.64
C TYR A 51 3.01 23.43 46.19
N LYS A 52 3.81 24.47 45.87
CA LYS A 52 3.95 24.98 44.49
C LYS A 52 4.47 23.91 43.54
N ALA A 53 5.47 23.14 43.97
CA ALA A 53 6.03 22.02 43.20
C ALA A 53 4.99 20.92 42.94
N LEU A 54 4.18 20.57 43.94
CA LEU A 54 3.14 19.55 43.84
C LEU A 54 2.05 20.00 42.86
N ARG A 55 1.60 21.24 43.00
CA ARG A 55 0.62 21.85 42.10
C ARG A 55 1.10 21.84 40.65
N ASN A 56 2.35 22.24 40.41
CA ASN A 56 2.93 22.23 39.06
C ASN A 56 3.06 20.82 38.48
N SER A 57 3.45 19.85 39.30
CA SER A 57 3.53 18.43 38.90
C SER A 57 2.16 17.89 38.52
N HIS A 58 1.11 18.21 39.30
CA HIS A 58 -0.26 17.82 39.00
C HIS A 58 -0.78 18.41 37.70
N ILE A 59 -0.54 19.71 37.46
CA ILE A 59 -0.93 20.39 36.21
C ILE A 59 -0.24 19.73 35.01
N SER A 60 1.06 19.49 35.10
CA SER A 60 1.83 18.85 34.03
C SER A 60 1.36 17.42 33.74
N LEU A 61 1.03 16.65 34.79
CA LEU A 61 0.52 15.28 34.65
C LEU A 61 -0.87 15.24 34.02
N ASN A 62 -1.77 16.16 34.38
CA ASN A 62 -3.07 16.25 33.72
C ASN A 62 -2.93 16.65 32.25
N ARG A 63 -2.00 17.55 31.92
CA ARG A 63 -1.71 17.94 30.54
C ARG A 63 -1.16 16.77 29.73
N SER A 64 -0.21 16.00 30.26
CA SER A 64 0.34 14.83 29.58
C SER A 64 -0.71 13.73 29.39
N ARG A 65 -1.56 13.49 30.40
CA ARG A 65 -2.71 12.57 30.29
C ARG A 65 -3.67 13.00 29.18
N GLY A 66 -4.01 14.28 29.11
CA GLY A 66 -4.85 14.82 28.04
C GLY A 66 -4.25 14.64 26.64
N GLN A 67 -2.94 14.89 26.50
CA GLN A 67 -2.22 14.65 25.24
C GLN A 67 -2.19 13.17 24.86
N LEU A 68 -1.99 12.27 25.83
CA LEU A 68 -2.01 10.83 25.59
C LEU A 68 -3.38 10.36 25.10
N LEU A 69 -4.46 10.79 25.74
CA LEU A 69 -5.83 10.46 25.32
C LEU A 69 -6.12 10.96 23.90
N ARG A 70 -5.70 12.19 23.58
CA ARG A 70 -5.82 12.75 22.24
C ARG A 70 -5.05 11.91 21.21
N ARG A 71 -3.77 11.60 21.45
CA ARG A 71 -2.96 10.77 20.54
C ARG A 71 -3.54 9.37 20.38
N SER A 72 -4.03 8.77 21.46
CA SER A 72 -4.69 7.46 21.42
C SER A 72 -5.90 7.47 20.48
N ARG A 73 -6.69 8.55 20.51
CA ARG A 73 -7.81 8.74 19.59
C ARG A 73 -7.32 8.93 18.15
N GLU A 74 -6.34 9.79 17.92
CA GLU A 74 -5.76 10.01 16.59
C GLU A 74 -5.23 8.71 15.96
N PHE A 75 -4.56 7.87 16.75
CA PHE A 75 -4.08 6.55 16.28
C PHE A 75 -5.23 5.59 15.96
N SER A 76 -6.30 5.61 16.75
CA SER A 76 -7.47 4.76 16.50
C SER A 76 -8.16 5.17 15.20
N GLU A 77 -8.37 6.47 14.99
CA GLU A 77 -8.93 7.01 13.74
C GLU A 77 -8.03 6.72 12.53
N ALA A 78 -6.70 6.85 12.69
CA ALA A 78 -5.76 6.53 11.62
C ALA A 78 -5.79 5.03 11.25
N ARG A 79 -5.88 4.15 12.25
CA ARG A 79 -6.01 2.71 12.05
C ARG A 79 -7.30 2.38 11.29
N GLU A 80 -8.42 2.98 11.66
CA GLU A 80 -9.70 2.78 10.96
C GLU A 80 -9.62 3.24 9.51
N ARG A 81 -9.08 4.44 9.25
CA ARG A 81 -8.87 4.93 7.87
C ARG A 81 -8.00 3.96 7.06
N PHE A 82 -6.92 3.47 7.66
CA PHE A 82 -6.04 2.51 6.99
C PHE A 82 -6.76 1.21 6.63
N LEU A 83 -7.55 0.64 7.56
CA LEU A 83 -8.34 -0.56 7.29
C LEU A 83 -9.39 -0.34 6.20
N THR A 84 -10.06 0.81 6.20
CA THR A 84 -11.00 1.17 5.13
C THR A 84 -10.32 1.27 3.78
N THR A 85 -9.14 1.89 3.72
CA THR A 85 -8.34 1.96 2.49
C THR A 85 -7.91 0.59 2.00
N LEU A 86 -7.48 -0.31 2.91
CA LEU A 86 -7.12 -1.69 2.55
C LEU A 86 -8.30 -2.46 1.93
N ARG A 87 -9.50 -2.33 2.52
CA ARG A 87 -10.71 -2.92 1.94
C ARG A 87 -11.00 -2.37 0.55
N GLY A 88 -10.83 -1.06 0.35
CA GLY A 88 -10.97 -0.45 -0.97
C GLY A 88 -9.96 -0.97 -2.00
N TYR A 89 -8.73 -1.30 -1.59
CA TYR A 89 -7.76 -1.96 -2.47
C TYR A 89 -8.13 -3.41 -2.77
N GLU A 90 -8.61 -4.16 -1.78
CA GLU A 90 -9.10 -5.53 -1.95
C GLU A 90 -10.25 -5.59 -2.96
N GLU A 91 -11.25 -4.72 -2.81
CA GLU A 91 -12.38 -4.60 -3.75
C GLU A 91 -11.90 -4.31 -5.17
N ARG A 92 -10.95 -3.39 -5.34
CA ARG A 92 -10.36 -3.07 -6.65
C ARG A 92 -9.60 -4.24 -7.26
N LEU A 93 -8.87 -5.02 -6.45
CA LEU A 93 -8.16 -6.20 -6.94
C LEU A 93 -9.12 -7.27 -7.43
N VAL A 94 -10.27 -7.44 -6.77
CA VAL A 94 -11.32 -8.36 -7.23
C VAL A 94 -11.87 -7.92 -8.60
N LEU A 95 -12.18 -6.63 -8.77
CA LEU A 95 -12.67 -6.09 -10.04
C LEU A 95 -11.64 -6.28 -11.17
N ILE A 96 -10.37 -5.93 -10.91
CA ILE A 96 -9.28 -6.14 -11.89
C ILE A 96 -9.13 -7.64 -12.23
N GLY A 97 -9.30 -8.52 -11.24
CA GLY A 97 -9.27 -9.97 -11.45
C GLY A 97 -10.38 -10.44 -12.39
N GLN A 98 -11.59 -9.91 -12.23
CA GLN A 98 -12.75 -10.19 -13.10
C GLN A 98 -12.52 -9.69 -14.52
N GLU A 99 -12.13 -8.42 -14.68
CA GLU A 99 -11.83 -7.82 -15.98
C GLU A 99 -10.73 -8.61 -16.72
N LYS A 100 -9.68 -9.03 -15.99
CA LYS A 100 -8.61 -9.84 -16.57
C LYS A 100 -9.10 -11.22 -17.03
N ALA A 101 -10.00 -11.86 -16.28
CA ALA A 101 -10.57 -13.14 -16.66
C ALA A 101 -11.44 -13.01 -17.93
N GLU A 102 -12.23 -11.95 -18.02
CA GLU A 102 -13.04 -11.63 -19.21
C GLU A 102 -12.16 -11.35 -20.44
N ALA A 103 -11.10 -10.55 -20.27
CA ALA A 103 -10.14 -10.27 -21.34
C ALA A 103 -9.42 -11.55 -21.82
N MET A 104 -9.05 -12.45 -20.90
CA MET A 104 -8.45 -13.74 -21.27
C MET A 104 -9.44 -14.63 -22.03
N ARG A 105 -10.71 -14.65 -21.64
CA ARG A 105 -11.74 -15.40 -22.37
C ARG A 105 -11.92 -14.84 -23.78
N LEU A 106 -12.04 -13.52 -23.91
CA LEU A 106 -12.14 -12.87 -25.22
C LEU A 106 -10.92 -13.18 -26.11
N ALA A 107 -9.71 -13.14 -25.54
CA ALA A 107 -8.50 -13.48 -26.28
C ALA A 107 -8.48 -14.95 -26.76
N GLN A 108 -9.00 -15.88 -25.95
CA GLN A 108 -9.15 -17.29 -26.36
C GLN A 108 -10.18 -17.45 -27.48
N ASP A 109 -11.33 -16.79 -27.37
CA ASP A 109 -12.36 -16.83 -28.41
C ASP A 109 -11.82 -16.28 -29.73
N MET A 110 -11.14 -15.13 -29.69
CA MET A 110 -10.47 -14.55 -30.86
C MET A 110 -9.40 -15.48 -31.45
N HIS A 111 -8.63 -16.17 -30.60
CA HIS A 111 -7.63 -17.11 -31.07
C HIS A 111 -8.25 -18.28 -31.83
N GLN A 112 -9.35 -18.85 -31.32
CA GLN A 112 -10.08 -19.92 -31.99
C GLN A 112 -10.69 -19.45 -33.32
N GLU A 113 -11.22 -18.22 -33.37
CA GLU A 113 -11.73 -17.63 -34.61
C GLU A 113 -10.61 -17.44 -35.65
N LEU A 114 -9.41 -17.02 -35.21
CA LEU A 114 -8.24 -16.89 -36.07
C LEU A 114 -7.76 -18.24 -36.60
N GLU A 115 -7.71 -19.29 -35.77
CA GLU A 115 -7.37 -20.65 -36.21
C GLU A 115 -8.39 -21.19 -37.23
N ALA A 116 -9.67 -20.94 -37.01
CA ALA A 116 -10.73 -21.32 -37.94
C ALA A 116 -10.63 -20.53 -39.26
N PHE A 117 -10.22 -19.27 -39.20
CA PHE A 117 -9.96 -18.46 -40.39
C PHE A 117 -8.74 -18.96 -41.17
N ASP A 118 -7.62 -19.24 -40.49
CA ASP A 118 -6.41 -19.76 -41.11
C ASP A 118 -6.67 -21.11 -41.79
N SER A 119 -7.42 -22.00 -41.12
CA SER A 119 -7.85 -23.28 -41.70
C SER A 119 -8.67 -23.11 -42.99
N LYS A 120 -9.58 -22.12 -43.02
CA LYS A 120 -10.36 -21.80 -44.23
C LYS A 120 -9.48 -21.25 -45.34
N GLN A 121 -8.51 -20.40 -44.99
CA GLN A 121 -7.58 -19.81 -45.94
C GLN A 121 -6.70 -20.89 -46.57
N GLN A 122 -6.12 -21.79 -45.77
CA GLN A 122 -5.35 -22.93 -46.27
C GLN A 122 -6.18 -23.85 -47.19
N ALA A 123 -7.44 -24.11 -46.85
CA ALA A 123 -8.34 -24.88 -47.70
C ALA A 123 -8.63 -24.18 -49.05
N LEU A 124 -8.78 -22.85 -49.02
CA LEU A 124 -9.01 -22.05 -50.21
C LEU A 124 -7.75 -21.99 -51.10
N ASP A 125 -6.58 -21.79 -50.52
CA ASP A 125 -5.30 -21.79 -51.24
C ASP A 125 -5.05 -23.13 -51.93
N LYS A 126 -5.36 -24.25 -51.27
CA LYS A 126 -5.30 -25.58 -51.88
C LYS A 126 -6.26 -25.73 -53.05
N LEU A 127 -7.51 -25.27 -52.92
CA LEU A 127 -8.49 -25.33 -54.00
C LEU A 127 -8.07 -24.46 -55.20
N LEU A 128 -7.43 -23.31 -54.96
CA LEU A 128 -6.88 -22.46 -56.02
C LEU A 128 -5.74 -23.17 -56.75
N GLN A 129 -4.83 -23.82 -56.02
CA GLN A 129 -3.78 -24.62 -56.62
C GLN A 129 -4.35 -25.77 -57.47
N ASP A 130 -5.31 -26.53 -56.93
CA ASP A 130 -5.97 -27.62 -57.64
C ASP A 130 -6.68 -27.13 -58.92
N LEU A 131 -7.23 -25.91 -58.90
CA LEU A 131 -7.88 -25.27 -60.05
C LEU A 131 -6.86 -24.88 -61.12
N ASP A 132 -5.74 -24.27 -60.71
CA ASP A 132 -4.66 -23.90 -61.63
C ASP A 132 -4.05 -25.14 -62.29
N ASP A 133 -3.87 -26.23 -61.55
CA ASP A 133 -3.39 -27.51 -62.10
C ASP A 133 -4.40 -28.11 -63.09
N ALA A 134 -5.70 -28.14 -62.74
CA ALA A 134 -6.76 -28.64 -63.62
C ALA A 134 -6.93 -27.81 -64.90
N LYS A 135 -6.63 -26.51 -64.85
CA LYS A 135 -6.63 -25.63 -66.03
C LYS A 135 -5.49 -25.96 -67.01
N GLN A 136 -4.34 -26.45 -66.52
CA GLN A 136 -3.23 -26.84 -67.39
C GLN A 136 -3.50 -28.17 -68.11
N GLU A 137 -4.39 -29.02 -67.58
CA GLU A 137 -4.85 -30.25 -68.24
C GLU A 137 -5.93 -29.95 -69.30
N ALA A 138 -5.69 -30.32 -70.57
CA ALA A 138 -6.64 -30.13 -71.66
C ALA A 138 -7.54 -31.37 -71.86
N GLY A 139 -8.86 -31.23 -71.68
CA GLY A 139 -9.84 -32.28 -71.99
C GLY A 139 -11.23 -32.09 -71.38
N PHE A 140 -12.21 -32.92 -71.77
CA PHE A 140 -13.57 -32.89 -71.22
C PHE A 140 -13.59 -33.12 -69.69
N TRP A 141 -12.71 -33.98 -69.18
CA TRP A 141 -12.58 -34.28 -67.75
C TRP A 141 -12.09 -33.08 -66.92
N SER A 142 -11.28 -32.18 -67.48
CA SER A 142 -10.84 -30.98 -66.75
C SER A 142 -11.97 -29.97 -66.55
N ILE A 143 -12.91 -29.86 -67.50
CA ILE A 143 -14.10 -29.02 -67.36
C ILE A 143 -14.99 -29.49 -66.19
N PHE A 144 -15.18 -30.81 -66.06
CA PHE A 144 -15.97 -31.36 -64.96
C PHE A 144 -15.29 -31.14 -63.60
N LYS A 145 -13.97 -31.39 -63.52
CA LYS A 145 -13.14 -31.16 -62.32
C LYS A 145 -13.13 -29.69 -61.89
N ILE A 146 -13.01 -28.76 -62.84
CA ILE A 146 -13.09 -27.32 -62.60
C ILE A 146 -14.47 -26.94 -62.03
N SER A 147 -15.55 -27.48 -62.59
CA SER A 147 -16.91 -27.20 -62.13
C SER A 147 -17.12 -27.66 -60.68
N GLU A 148 -16.60 -28.84 -60.33
CA GLU A 148 -16.63 -29.37 -58.95
C GLU A 148 -15.79 -28.52 -57.99
N LEU A 149 -14.58 -28.09 -58.39
CA LEU A 149 -13.72 -27.22 -57.58
C LEU A 149 -14.36 -25.86 -57.29
N ILE A 150 -15.07 -25.27 -58.27
CA ILE A 150 -15.81 -24.02 -58.09
C ILE A 150 -16.97 -24.20 -57.09
N GLU A 151 -17.68 -25.33 -57.11
CA GLU A 151 -18.70 -25.65 -56.11
C GLU A 151 -18.10 -25.77 -54.70
N ARG A 152 -16.95 -26.44 -54.58
CA ARG A 152 -16.21 -26.56 -53.30
C ARG A 152 -15.73 -25.20 -52.78
N MET A 153 -15.19 -24.32 -53.63
CA MET A 153 -14.85 -22.95 -53.24
C MET A 153 -16.08 -22.17 -52.74
N ARG A 154 -17.22 -22.27 -53.45
CA ARG A 154 -18.48 -21.63 -52.99
C ARG A 154 -18.92 -22.18 -51.63
N ALA A 155 -18.73 -23.47 -51.36
CA ALA A 155 -19.09 -24.07 -50.09
C ALA A 155 -18.20 -23.55 -48.94
N VAL A 156 -16.89 -23.46 -49.15
CA VAL A 156 -15.93 -22.91 -48.18
C VAL A 156 -16.22 -21.44 -47.89
N LEU A 157 -16.45 -20.63 -48.92
CA LEU A 157 -16.77 -19.19 -48.80
C LEU A 157 -18.11 -18.91 -48.11
N ARG A 158 -19.08 -19.83 -48.20
CA ARG A 158 -20.35 -19.74 -47.46
C ARG A 158 -20.27 -20.24 -46.02
N GLY A 159 -19.12 -20.75 -45.58
CA GLY A 159 -18.94 -21.29 -44.23
C GLY A 159 -19.68 -22.62 -43.99
N LYS A 160 -20.06 -23.34 -45.05
CA LYS A 160 -20.60 -24.71 -44.88
C LYS A 160 -19.42 -25.66 -44.64
N ASN A 161 -19.15 -25.93 -43.38
CA ASN A 161 -18.32 -27.09 -43.01
C ASN A 161 -19.02 -28.33 -43.57
N GLN A 162 -18.36 -29.03 -44.50
CA GLN A 162 -18.79 -30.36 -44.90
C GLN A 162 -18.49 -31.31 -43.74
N THR A 163 -19.40 -31.38 -42.76
CA THR A 163 -19.47 -32.52 -41.84
C THR A 163 -20.02 -33.69 -42.65
N ASN A 164 -19.14 -34.40 -43.36
CA ASN A 164 -19.43 -35.71 -43.92
C ASN A 164 -18.66 -36.74 -43.08
N GLY A 165 -19.40 -37.37 -42.17
CA GLY A 165 -19.13 -38.65 -41.53
C GLY A 165 -20.46 -39.36 -41.37
#